data_AF-A0A3R6FEV3-F1
#
_entry.id   AF-A0A3R6FEV3-F1
#
_cell.length_a   1.000
_cell.length_b   1.000
_cell.length_c   1.000
_cell.angle_alpha   90.00
_cell.angle_beta   90.00
_cell.angle_gamma   90.00
#
_symmetry.space_group_name_H-M   'P 1'
#
loop_
_entity.id
_entity.type
_entity.pdbx_description
1 polymer ?
#
loop_
_entity_poly.entity_id
_entity_poly.type
_entity_poly.pdbx_seq_one_letter_code
_entity_poly.pdbx_strand_id
1 'polypeptide(L)'
;MKTQILPPPIARLVLAILMCLPVWGSLAFAQKAESYAVFDEATNTLTFKHDTQKPYGAFALNVGRNAPGWYNPKKSGSNYINKVVFDASFAKARPTSCYSWFRGCIDLKIEGIEYLNTENVTNMGCMFDDCRYLTTLDVSNFDTKNVTNMGYMFAGCTSLTTLDVSNFDTKNVTNMNKMFYECNGLTTLDVSNFDTKNVTDMRWMFSFNSALTTIYASDKFVTTACKKGQNMFKYCTNLVGAVPYDDNKIGKEMANYTTGYFTYKAATGIDAPTVSDDTTAEYYDLQGRRLNAPQKGVNIVKRGKKTTKVLVK
;
A
#
# COMPACT_ATOMS: atom_id res chain seq x y z
N MET A 1 69.82 60.78 -28.58
CA MET A 1 69.98 59.31 -28.67
C MET A 1 69.41 58.70 -27.40
N LYS A 2 68.28 58.00 -27.31
CA LYS A 2 67.14 57.65 -28.19
C LYS A 2 65.89 57.89 -27.29
N THR A 3 65.11 58.95 -27.50
CA THR A 3 63.73 58.92 -28.07
C THR A 3 62.87 57.75 -27.56
N GLN A 4 61.96 57.96 -26.59
CA GLN A 4 60.63 58.62 -26.65
C GLN A 4 59.49 57.61 -27.00
N ILE A 5 58.59 57.31 -26.06
CA ILE A 5 57.25 57.91 -25.80
C ILE A 5 56.12 57.14 -26.51
N LEU A 6 55.14 56.67 -25.71
CA LEU A 6 53.80 56.17 -26.11
C LEU A 6 52.95 57.29 -26.74
N PRO A 7 51.96 56.95 -27.58
CA PRO A 7 50.59 57.36 -27.22
C PRO A 7 49.45 56.35 -27.56
N PRO A 8 48.27 56.48 -26.91
CA PRO A 8 47.00 55.76 -27.20
C PRO A 8 46.09 56.62 -28.12
N PRO A 9 44.76 56.40 -28.27
CA PRO A 9 43.91 55.20 -28.38
C PRO A 9 43.18 55.14 -29.75
N ILE A 10 42.80 53.96 -30.29
CA ILE A 10 41.84 53.88 -31.41
C ILE A 10 40.82 52.75 -31.20
N ALA A 11 39.57 53.11 -31.53
CA ALA A 11 38.33 52.43 -31.23
C ALA A 11 37.99 51.23 -32.16
N ARG A 12 37.09 50.38 -31.63
CA ARG A 12 36.06 49.56 -32.31
C ARG A 12 36.44 48.80 -33.60
N LEU A 13 36.46 47.47 -33.49
CA LEU A 13 35.63 46.63 -34.38
C LEU A 13 35.26 45.33 -33.68
N VAL A 14 33.96 45.14 -33.43
CA VAL A 14 33.37 43.84 -33.14
C VAL A 14 33.52 43.01 -34.40
N LEU A 15 34.43 42.03 -34.40
CA LEU A 15 34.44 40.99 -35.42
C LEU A 15 33.87 39.73 -34.77
N ALA A 16 32.57 39.51 -35.02
CA ALA A 16 31.91 38.26 -34.76
C ALA A 16 32.58 37.16 -35.60
N ILE A 17 33.48 36.40 -34.99
CA ILE A 17 33.87 35.10 -35.54
C ILE A 17 32.73 34.16 -35.19
N LEU A 18 31.77 34.08 -36.10
CA LEU A 18 30.85 32.96 -36.22
C LEU A 18 31.71 31.72 -36.50
N MET A 19 32.23 31.09 -35.44
CA MET A 19 32.71 29.72 -35.57
C MET A 19 31.48 28.86 -35.76
N CYS A 20 31.17 28.58 -37.03
CA CYS A 20 30.39 27.43 -37.45
C CYS A 20 31.09 26.17 -36.91
N LEU A 21 30.88 25.87 -35.64
CA LEU A 21 30.98 24.50 -35.18
C LEU A 21 29.81 23.76 -35.82
N PRO A 22 30.05 22.59 -36.44
CA PRO A 22 28.96 21.75 -36.87
C PRO A 22 28.08 21.51 -35.64
N VAL A 23 26.78 21.78 -35.76
CA VAL A 23 25.78 21.29 -34.82
C VAL A 23 25.84 19.78 -34.92
N TRP A 24 26.80 19.17 -34.22
CA TRP A 24 26.63 17.82 -33.71
C TRP A 24 25.42 17.96 -32.83
N GLY A 25 24.27 17.55 -33.34
CA GLY A 25 23.06 17.44 -32.57
C GLY A 25 23.45 16.75 -31.28
N SER A 26 23.48 17.51 -30.18
CA SER A 26 23.60 16.92 -28.88
C SER A 26 22.41 16.00 -28.81
N LEU A 27 22.66 14.70 -28.93
CA LEU A 27 21.79 13.68 -28.37
C LEU A 27 21.74 14.04 -26.88
N ALA A 28 20.82 14.95 -26.53
CA ALA A 28 20.39 15.15 -25.18
C ALA A 28 19.75 13.81 -24.85
N PHE A 29 20.54 12.92 -24.23
CA PHE A 29 19.99 11.72 -23.63
C PHE A 29 18.93 12.21 -22.67
N ALA A 30 17.66 12.04 -23.04
CA ALA A 30 16.56 12.40 -22.17
C ALA A 30 16.80 11.69 -20.85
N GLN A 31 17.00 12.46 -19.77
CA GLN A 31 17.23 11.89 -18.46
C GLN A 31 16.04 11.00 -18.14
N LYS A 32 16.30 9.72 -17.93
CA LYS A 32 15.24 8.74 -17.69
C LYS A 32 14.55 9.11 -16.38
N ALA A 33 13.21 9.13 -16.39
CA ALA A 33 12.46 9.32 -15.15
C ALA A 33 12.74 8.19 -14.17
N GLU A 34 12.95 8.54 -12.91
CA GLU A 34 13.26 7.61 -11.84
C GLU A 34 12.21 7.73 -10.74
N SER A 35 11.90 6.61 -10.08
CA SER A 35 11.09 6.61 -8.86
C SER A 35 11.98 6.68 -7.63
N TYR A 36 11.67 7.61 -6.73
CA TYR A 36 12.46 7.85 -5.54
C TYR A 36 11.60 8.44 -4.40
N ALA A 37 12.17 8.47 -3.20
CA ALA A 37 11.60 9.15 -2.05
C ALA A 37 12.57 10.20 -1.49
N VAL A 38 12.04 11.34 -1.04
CA VAL A 38 12.81 12.42 -0.40
C VAL A 38 12.27 12.61 1.00
N PHE A 39 13.14 12.59 2.00
CA PHE A 39 12.76 12.88 3.39
C PHE A 39 13.10 14.31 3.74
N ASP A 40 12.12 15.04 4.27
CA ASP A 40 12.28 16.36 4.86
C ASP A 40 12.31 16.23 6.39
N GLU A 41 13.49 16.42 6.98
CA GLU A 41 13.70 16.30 8.43
C GLU A 41 12.98 17.38 9.24
N ALA A 42 12.75 18.57 8.65
CA ALA A 42 12.10 19.67 9.37
C ALA A 42 10.62 19.36 9.64
N THR A 43 9.99 18.61 8.73
CA THR A 43 8.57 18.24 8.82
C THR A 43 8.33 16.76 9.10
N ASN A 44 9.38 15.94 9.11
CA ASN A 44 9.31 14.47 9.14
C ASN A 44 8.45 13.87 8.01
N THR A 45 8.47 14.52 6.84
CA THR A 45 7.68 14.12 5.66
C THR A 45 8.52 13.30 4.68
N LEU A 46 8.06 12.11 4.31
CA LEU A 46 8.61 11.33 3.23
C LEU A 46 7.76 11.50 1.97
N THR A 47 8.33 12.10 0.92
CA THR A 47 7.63 12.35 -0.35
C THR A 47 8.13 11.43 -1.47
N PHE A 48 7.22 10.66 -2.07
CA PHE A 48 7.48 9.77 -3.21
C PHE A 48 7.21 10.49 -4.52
N LYS A 49 8.14 10.38 -5.48
CA LYS A 49 8.07 11.04 -6.80
C LYS A 49 8.52 10.13 -7.93
N HIS A 50 8.07 10.43 -9.15
CA HIS A 50 8.57 9.82 -10.37
C HIS A 50 8.77 10.86 -11.48
N ASP A 51 10.00 11.32 -11.64
CA ASP A 51 10.36 12.35 -12.60
C ASP A 51 11.85 12.29 -12.96
N THR A 52 12.30 13.25 -13.78
CA THR A 52 13.70 13.37 -14.23
C THR A 52 14.54 14.24 -13.29
N GLN A 53 14.01 14.65 -12.13
CA GLN A 53 14.60 15.63 -11.22
C GLN A 53 14.97 15.01 -9.86
N LYS A 54 15.39 13.74 -9.84
CA LYS A 54 15.82 13.07 -8.62
C LYS A 54 16.99 13.85 -7.97
N PRO A 55 16.81 14.40 -6.75
CA PRO A 55 17.87 15.14 -6.09
C PRO A 55 18.94 14.19 -5.52
N TYR A 56 20.15 14.72 -5.33
CA TYR A 56 21.19 14.01 -4.58
C TYR A 56 20.69 13.68 -3.17
N GLY A 57 20.96 12.46 -2.70
CA GLY A 57 20.50 11.98 -1.40
C GLY A 57 19.06 11.42 -1.37
N ALA A 58 18.30 11.50 -2.47
CA ALA A 58 17.02 10.82 -2.55
C ALA A 58 17.16 9.29 -2.45
N PHE A 59 16.24 8.67 -1.71
CA PHE A 59 16.21 7.23 -1.55
C PHE A 59 15.65 6.55 -2.79
N ALA A 60 16.34 5.51 -3.27
CA ALA A 60 15.78 4.60 -4.25
C ALA A 60 14.70 3.70 -3.62
N LEU A 61 13.74 3.23 -4.42
CA LEU A 61 12.78 2.22 -3.98
C LEU A 61 13.50 0.87 -3.76
N ASN A 62 13.17 0.18 -2.67
CA ASN A 62 13.70 -1.15 -2.39
C ASN A 62 13.04 -2.23 -3.25
N VAL A 63 13.73 -3.36 -3.37
CA VAL A 63 13.28 -4.55 -4.09
C VAL A 63 13.32 -5.76 -3.17
N GLY A 64 12.46 -6.76 -3.45
CA GLY A 64 12.44 -8.00 -2.67
C GLY A 64 12.22 -7.76 -1.18
N ARG A 65 13.16 -8.24 -0.33
CA ARG A 65 13.12 -8.14 1.14
C ARG A 65 14.12 -7.11 1.70
N ASN A 66 14.69 -6.26 0.86
CA ASN A 66 15.62 -5.23 1.33
C ASN A 66 14.83 -4.17 2.09
N ALA A 67 15.30 -3.76 3.27
CA ALA A 67 14.73 -2.61 3.96
C ALA A 67 14.93 -1.34 3.10
N PRO A 68 13.95 -0.42 3.03
CA PRO A 68 14.12 0.81 2.28
C PRO A 68 15.12 1.74 2.97
N GLY A 69 15.79 2.60 2.19
CA GLY A 69 16.83 3.50 2.72
C GLY A 69 16.33 4.52 3.76
N TRP A 70 15.02 4.82 3.74
CA TRP A 70 14.38 5.69 4.74
C TRP A 70 13.93 4.95 6.00
N TYR A 71 14.09 3.62 6.08
CA TYR A 71 13.83 2.90 7.31
C TYR A 71 14.96 3.18 8.32
N ASN A 72 14.65 4.02 9.31
CA ASN A 72 15.59 4.40 10.36
C ASN A 72 14.89 4.32 11.73
N PRO A 73 14.86 3.14 12.37
CA PRO A 73 14.27 3.00 13.69
C PRO A 73 15.14 3.69 14.75
N LYS A 74 14.53 4.48 15.66
CA LYS A 74 15.16 4.95 16.90
C LYS A 74 15.68 3.77 17.73
N LYS A 75 16.48 4.06 18.77
CA LYS A 75 16.88 3.08 19.82
C LYS A 75 15.69 2.33 20.46
N SER A 76 14.46 2.83 20.30
CA SER A 76 13.19 2.23 20.75
C SER A 76 12.36 1.53 19.65
N GLY A 77 12.87 1.40 18.42
CA GLY A 77 12.18 0.74 17.29
C GLY A 77 11.26 1.63 16.44
N SER A 78 11.01 2.88 16.83
CA SER A 78 10.10 3.81 16.13
C SER A 78 10.77 4.62 15.02
N ASN A 79 10.13 4.78 13.87
CA ASN A 79 10.57 5.62 12.74
C ASN A 79 10.24 7.11 13.00
N TYR A 80 11.04 8.02 12.45
CA TYR A 80 10.84 9.47 12.53
C TYR A 80 9.72 9.97 11.62
N ILE A 81 9.41 9.22 10.56
CA ILE A 81 8.39 9.59 9.57
C ILE A 81 6.99 9.58 10.22
N ASN A 82 6.32 10.72 10.21
CA ASN A 82 4.91 10.86 10.63
C ASN A 82 4.01 11.31 9.47
N LYS A 83 4.57 11.72 8.33
CA LYS A 83 3.82 12.07 7.13
C LYS A 83 4.43 11.42 5.90
N VAL A 84 3.59 10.81 5.08
CA VAL A 84 3.94 10.29 3.75
C VAL A 84 3.10 11.01 2.71
N VAL A 85 3.75 11.49 1.65
CA VAL A 85 3.10 12.09 0.50
C VAL A 85 3.49 11.30 -0.74
N PHE A 86 2.50 10.78 -1.45
CA PHE A 86 2.69 10.34 -2.82
C PHE A 86 2.35 11.50 -3.74
N ASP A 87 3.36 12.06 -4.40
CA ASP A 87 3.15 13.08 -5.42
C ASP A 87 2.39 12.47 -6.61
N ALA A 88 1.58 13.28 -7.31
CA ALA A 88 0.80 12.81 -8.46
C ALA A 88 1.69 12.18 -9.56
N SER A 89 2.95 12.61 -9.69
CA SER A 89 3.92 11.98 -10.59
C SER A 89 4.14 10.50 -10.28
N PHE A 90 4.02 10.09 -9.01
CA PHE A 90 4.25 8.72 -8.57
C PHE A 90 3.23 7.71 -9.11
N ALA A 91 2.10 8.16 -9.67
CA ALA A 91 1.15 7.29 -10.40
C ALA A 91 1.81 6.53 -11.57
N LYS A 92 2.93 7.06 -12.10
CA LYS A 92 3.74 6.44 -13.15
C LYS A 92 4.80 5.48 -12.62
N ALA A 93 5.07 5.48 -11.31
CA ALA A 93 5.97 4.52 -10.68
C ALA A 93 5.40 3.11 -10.73
N ARG A 94 6.28 2.11 -10.77
CA ARG A 94 5.94 0.68 -10.74
C ARG A 94 6.83 -0.05 -9.72
N PRO A 95 6.64 0.21 -8.42
CA PRO A 95 7.39 -0.51 -7.38
C PRO A 95 7.17 -2.02 -7.51
N THR A 96 8.22 -2.78 -7.24
CA THR A 96 8.15 -4.26 -7.21
C THR A 96 8.07 -4.81 -5.78
N SER A 97 8.31 -3.96 -4.79
CA SER A 97 8.21 -4.25 -3.36
C SER A 97 7.75 -3.02 -2.59
N CYS A 98 6.88 -3.23 -1.61
CA CYS A 98 6.53 -2.26 -0.56
C CYS A 98 7.02 -2.75 0.81
N TYR A 99 7.96 -3.70 0.83
CA TYR A 99 8.45 -4.31 2.06
C TYR A 99 9.00 -3.25 3.02
N SER A 100 8.44 -3.21 4.24
CA SER A 100 8.81 -2.28 5.32
C SER A 100 8.76 -0.79 4.99
N TRP A 101 7.95 -0.35 4.00
CA TRP A 101 7.90 1.06 3.60
C TRP A 101 7.55 2.01 4.76
N PHE A 102 6.59 1.66 5.60
CA PHE A 102 6.12 2.51 6.71
C PHE A 102 6.27 1.83 8.07
N ARG A 103 7.17 0.85 8.14
CA ARG A 103 7.43 0.11 9.37
C ARG A 103 7.89 1.06 10.48
N GLY A 104 7.22 0.99 11.62
CA GLY A 104 7.50 1.77 12.82
C GLY A 104 7.08 3.23 12.74
N CYS A 105 6.36 3.67 11.70
CA CYS A 105 5.83 5.03 11.60
C CYS A 105 4.63 5.18 12.56
N ILE A 106 4.91 5.43 13.84
CA ILE A 106 3.91 5.35 14.93
C ILE A 106 2.73 6.32 14.74
N ASP A 107 2.99 7.53 14.25
CA ASP A 107 1.99 8.60 14.04
C ASP A 107 1.80 8.92 12.55
N LEU A 108 1.64 7.88 11.73
CA LEU A 108 1.62 8.00 10.27
C LEU A 108 0.35 8.67 9.74
N LYS A 109 0.53 9.70 8.91
CA LYS A 109 -0.48 10.31 8.03
C LYS A 109 -0.06 10.10 6.57
N ILE A 110 -1.02 9.80 5.70
CA ILE A 110 -0.76 9.52 4.28
C ILE A 110 -1.62 10.43 3.41
N GLU A 111 -0.98 11.08 2.44
CA GLU A 111 -1.62 11.88 1.40
C GLU A 111 -1.26 11.32 0.02
N GLY A 112 -2.24 11.29 -0.89
CA GLY A 112 -2.05 10.83 -2.27
C GLY A 112 -1.92 9.32 -2.44
N ILE A 113 -2.39 8.50 -1.49
CA ILE A 113 -2.26 7.03 -1.56
C ILE A 113 -2.84 6.42 -2.84
N GLU A 114 -3.79 7.10 -3.50
CA GLU A 114 -4.32 6.76 -4.82
C GLU A 114 -3.28 6.79 -5.95
N TYR A 115 -2.14 7.46 -5.76
CA TYR A 115 -1.01 7.49 -6.69
C TYR A 115 -0.02 6.34 -6.46
N LEU A 116 -0.21 5.51 -5.43
CA LEU A 116 0.57 4.29 -5.25
C LEU A 116 0.00 3.17 -6.14
N ASN A 117 0.64 2.95 -7.29
CA ASN A 117 0.33 1.78 -8.12
C ASN A 117 1.08 0.53 -7.62
N THR A 118 0.34 -0.48 -7.18
CA THR A 118 0.90 -1.75 -6.64
C THR A 118 0.84 -2.93 -7.62
N GLU A 119 0.51 -2.72 -8.90
CA GLU A 119 0.23 -3.81 -9.84
C GLU A 119 1.40 -4.79 -10.03
N ASN A 120 2.63 -4.32 -9.83
CA ASN A 120 3.86 -5.12 -9.95
C ASN A 120 4.46 -5.53 -8.60
N VAL A 121 3.83 -5.16 -7.48
CA VAL A 121 4.34 -5.44 -6.14
C VAL A 121 4.18 -6.93 -5.83
N THR A 122 5.29 -7.56 -5.45
CA THR A 122 5.31 -8.99 -5.08
C THR A 122 5.46 -9.22 -3.57
N ASN A 123 5.84 -8.18 -2.83
CA ASN A 123 6.09 -8.24 -1.39
C ASN A 123 5.55 -6.98 -0.69
N MET A 124 4.56 -7.17 0.18
CA MET A 124 3.97 -6.14 1.05
C MET A 124 4.26 -6.39 2.53
N GLY A 125 5.22 -7.28 2.82
CA GLY A 125 5.54 -7.65 4.20
C GLY A 125 6.00 -6.45 5.03
N CYS A 126 5.52 -6.37 6.27
CA CYS A 126 5.78 -5.28 7.20
C CYS A 126 5.44 -3.86 6.70
N MET A 127 4.62 -3.70 5.65
CA MET A 127 4.41 -2.38 5.02
C MET A 127 3.92 -1.33 6.02
N PHE A 128 2.98 -1.67 6.91
CA PHE A 128 2.46 -0.81 7.98
C PHE A 128 2.72 -1.39 9.38
N ASP A 129 3.71 -2.28 9.52
CA ASP A 129 4.06 -2.88 10.82
C ASP A 129 4.39 -1.79 11.85
N ASP A 130 3.77 -1.85 13.02
CA ASP A 130 3.90 -0.94 14.17
C ASP A 130 3.48 0.52 13.91
N CYS A 131 2.53 0.77 12.99
CA CYS A 131 1.86 2.07 12.81
C CYS A 131 0.78 2.30 13.90
N ARG A 132 1.19 2.39 15.18
CA ARG A 132 0.30 2.25 16.34
C ARG A 132 -0.86 3.24 16.42
N TYR A 133 -0.70 4.49 15.99
CA TYR A 133 -1.75 5.52 16.05
C TYR A 133 -2.54 5.69 14.76
N LEU A 134 -2.30 4.85 13.75
CA LEU A 134 -3.08 4.85 12.51
C LEU A 134 -4.51 4.38 12.81
N THR A 135 -5.50 5.29 12.72
CA THR A 135 -6.90 4.98 13.06
C THR A 135 -7.70 4.43 11.88
N THR A 136 -7.35 4.85 10.66
CA THR A 136 -7.98 4.48 9.40
C THR A 136 -6.93 4.34 8.31
N LEU A 137 -7.13 3.42 7.37
CA LEU A 137 -6.23 3.22 6.24
C LEU A 137 -7.05 2.85 5.00
N ASP A 138 -6.92 3.64 3.94
CA ASP A 138 -7.53 3.33 2.65
C ASP A 138 -6.56 2.51 1.80
N VAL A 139 -6.88 1.23 1.60
CA VAL A 139 -6.13 0.30 0.73
C VAL A 139 -6.94 -0.12 -0.50
N SER A 140 -8.01 0.60 -0.82
CA SER A 140 -8.96 0.22 -1.89
C SER A 140 -8.35 0.21 -3.30
N ASN A 141 -7.28 0.99 -3.53
CA ASN A 141 -6.56 1.04 -4.81
C ASN A 141 -5.43 0.00 -4.92
N PHE A 142 -5.19 -0.82 -3.89
CA PHE A 142 -4.12 -1.82 -3.94
C PHE A 142 -4.54 -2.98 -4.86
N ASP A 143 -3.77 -3.17 -5.94
CA ASP A 143 -3.77 -4.40 -6.72
C ASP A 143 -2.78 -5.38 -6.07
N THR A 144 -3.30 -6.46 -5.50
CA THR A 144 -2.50 -7.47 -4.79
C THR A 144 -2.33 -8.76 -5.58
N LYS A 145 -2.76 -8.83 -6.85
CA LYS A 145 -2.80 -10.09 -7.62
C LYS A 145 -1.44 -10.78 -7.76
N ASN A 146 -0.35 -10.01 -7.69
CA ASN A 146 1.03 -10.50 -7.82
C ASN A 146 1.74 -10.68 -6.46
N VAL A 147 1.08 -10.32 -5.35
CA VAL A 147 1.69 -10.35 -4.03
C VAL A 147 1.80 -11.80 -3.54
N THR A 148 3.00 -12.15 -3.08
CA THR A 148 3.32 -13.48 -2.55
C THR A 148 3.55 -13.47 -1.03
N ASN A 149 3.78 -12.28 -0.44
CA ASN A 149 4.08 -12.11 0.98
C ASN A 149 3.34 -10.88 1.55
N MET A 150 2.51 -11.13 2.55
CA MET A 150 1.77 -10.14 3.35
C MET A 150 2.05 -10.27 4.85
N GLY A 151 3.14 -10.95 5.22
CA GLY A 151 3.50 -11.16 6.63
C GLY A 151 3.71 -9.83 7.34
N TYR A 152 3.18 -9.69 8.56
CA TYR A 152 3.22 -8.47 9.37
C TYR A 152 2.61 -7.21 8.72
N MET A 153 1.86 -7.31 7.61
CA MET A 153 1.46 -6.13 6.83
C MET A 153 0.79 -5.03 7.67
N PHE A 154 -0.05 -5.40 8.65
CA PHE A 154 -0.73 -4.47 9.57
C PHE A 154 -0.40 -4.75 11.05
N ALA A 155 0.62 -5.57 11.34
CA ALA A 155 0.94 -5.95 12.71
C ALA A 155 1.17 -4.71 13.60
N GLY A 156 0.66 -4.71 14.83
CA GLY A 156 0.86 -3.61 15.78
C GLY A 156 0.15 -2.29 15.42
N CYS A 157 -0.76 -2.27 14.44
CA CYS A 157 -1.65 -1.14 14.19
C CYS A 157 -2.75 -1.06 15.27
N THR A 158 -2.36 -0.83 16.52
CA THR A 158 -3.22 -0.98 17.70
C THR A 158 -4.42 -0.05 17.73
N SER A 159 -4.36 1.12 17.08
CA SER A 159 -5.46 2.09 17.02
C SER A 159 -6.35 1.95 15.77
N LEU A 160 -6.05 1.01 14.88
CA LEU A 160 -6.81 0.84 13.63
C LEU A 160 -8.19 0.28 13.94
N THR A 161 -9.24 1.06 13.66
CA THR A 161 -10.63 0.69 14.00
C THR A 161 -11.41 0.14 12.81
N THR A 162 -11.01 0.51 11.60
CA THR A 162 -11.62 0.05 10.35
C THR A 162 -10.55 -0.29 9.34
N LEU A 163 -10.69 -1.43 8.67
CA LEU A 163 -9.82 -1.84 7.58
C LEU A 163 -10.62 -2.66 6.56
N ASP A 164 -10.78 -2.11 5.35
CA ASP A 164 -11.42 -2.82 4.25
C ASP A 164 -10.35 -3.49 3.38
N VAL A 165 -10.28 -4.82 3.43
CA VAL A 165 -9.39 -5.65 2.60
C VAL A 165 -10.16 -6.45 1.55
N SER A 166 -11.41 -6.07 1.26
CA SER A 166 -12.26 -6.81 0.33
C SER A 166 -11.73 -6.84 -1.11
N ASN A 167 -10.89 -5.88 -1.51
CA ASN A 167 -10.23 -5.84 -2.82
C ASN A 167 -9.00 -6.74 -2.94
N PHE A 168 -8.53 -7.37 -1.86
CA PHE A 168 -7.28 -8.14 -1.91
C PHE A 168 -7.50 -9.48 -2.63
N ASP A 169 -6.82 -9.67 -3.77
CA ASP A 169 -6.59 -10.97 -4.37
C ASP A 169 -5.40 -11.64 -3.66
N THR A 170 -5.68 -12.66 -2.86
CA THR A 170 -4.65 -13.38 -2.08
C THR A 170 -4.24 -14.72 -2.67
N LYS A 171 -4.72 -15.09 -3.87
CA LYS A 171 -4.54 -16.44 -4.43
C LYS A 171 -3.08 -16.87 -4.60
N ASN A 172 -2.18 -15.90 -4.73
CA ASN A 172 -0.74 -16.12 -4.90
C ASN A 172 0.06 -15.95 -3.59
N VAL A 173 -0.59 -15.57 -2.49
CA VAL A 173 0.07 -15.33 -1.21
C VAL A 173 0.48 -16.66 -0.59
N THR A 174 1.74 -16.73 -0.14
CA THR A 174 2.31 -17.92 0.52
C THR A 174 2.61 -17.68 2.00
N ASN A 175 2.66 -16.41 2.44
CA ASN A 175 2.95 -16.01 3.80
C ASN A 175 2.01 -14.89 4.29
N MET A 176 1.26 -15.16 5.37
CA MET A 176 0.39 -14.23 6.09
C MET A 176 0.70 -14.20 7.60
N ASN A 177 1.91 -14.61 7.98
CA ASN A 177 2.31 -14.66 9.39
C ASN A 177 2.13 -13.28 10.04
N LYS A 178 1.47 -13.19 11.19
CA LYS A 178 1.20 -11.94 11.92
C LYS A 178 0.51 -10.83 11.11
N MET A 179 -0.18 -11.13 10.00
CA MET A 179 -0.75 -10.08 9.14
C MET A 179 -1.61 -9.05 9.89
N PHE A 180 -2.41 -9.50 10.87
CA PHE A 180 -3.27 -8.68 11.73
C PHE A 180 -2.91 -8.82 13.22
N TYR A 181 -1.67 -9.18 13.54
CA TYR A 181 -1.23 -9.35 14.92
C TYR A 181 -1.36 -8.02 15.70
N GLU A 182 -1.98 -8.04 16.89
CA GLU A 182 -2.07 -6.86 17.77
C GLU A 182 -2.75 -5.63 17.14
N CYS A 183 -3.74 -5.84 16.28
CA CYS A 183 -4.65 -4.81 15.75
C CYS A 183 -5.84 -4.59 16.71
N ASN A 184 -5.55 -4.24 17.97
CA ASN A 184 -6.54 -4.20 19.05
C ASN A 184 -7.71 -3.22 18.86
N GLY A 185 -7.65 -2.28 17.92
CA GLY A 185 -8.76 -1.39 17.59
C GLY A 185 -9.85 -2.05 16.73
N LEU A 186 -9.55 -3.17 16.06
CA LEU A 186 -10.49 -3.84 15.17
C LEU A 186 -11.48 -4.68 15.98
N THR A 187 -12.76 -4.37 15.85
CA THR A 187 -13.85 -5.17 16.45
C THR A 187 -14.39 -6.23 15.49
N THR A 188 -14.32 -5.96 14.18
CA THR A 188 -14.72 -6.88 13.12
C THR A 188 -13.69 -6.88 12.01
N LEU A 189 -13.46 -8.04 11.40
CA LEU A 189 -12.58 -8.16 10.24
C LEU A 189 -13.22 -9.06 9.19
N ASP A 190 -13.26 -8.58 7.95
CA ASP A 190 -13.80 -9.34 6.82
C ASP A 190 -12.68 -9.86 5.91
N VAL A 191 -12.45 -11.17 5.96
CA VAL A 191 -11.50 -11.89 5.10
C VAL A 191 -12.24 -12.88 4.19
N SER A 192 -13.54 -12.69 3.92
CA SER A 192 -14.33 -13.62 3.10
C SER A 192 -13.82 -13.78 1.67
N ASN A 193 -13.09 -12.78 1.16
CA ASN A 193 -12.49 -12.81 -0.18
C ASN A 193 -11.11 -13.47 -0.22
N PHE A 194 -10.50 -13.79 0.91
CA PHE A 194 -9.16 -14.37 0.94
C PHE A 194 -9.19 -15.82 0.43
N ASP A 195 -8.57 -16.07 -0.72
CA ASP A 195 -8.17 -17.41 -1.17
C ASP A 195 -6.82 -17.73 -0.53
N THR A 196 -6.83 -18.60 0.48
CA THR A 196 -5.64 -18.94 1.27
C THR A 196 -5.06 -20.32 0.92
N LYS A 197 -5.48 -20.94 -0.18
CA LYS A 197 -5.08 -22.31 -0.56
C LYS A 197 -3.58 -22.52 -0.72
N ASN A 198 -2.82 -21.45 -0.98
CA ASN A 198 -1.37 -21.46 -1.18
C ASN A 198 -0.58 -20.98 0.05
N VAL A 199 -1.24 -20.54 1.12
CA VAL A 199 -0.58 -19.97 2.29
C VAL A 199 0.02 -21.07 3.16
N THR A 200 1.32 -21.00 3.39
CA THR A 200 2.08 -22.01 4.15
C THR A 200 2.41 -21.57 5.58
N ASP A 201 2.35 -20.28 5.87
CA ASP A 201 2.63 -19.68 7.18
C ASP A 201 1.56 -18.65 7.56
N MET A 202 0.83 -18.96 8.62
CA MET A 202 -0.24 -18.13 9.22
C MET A 202 -0.03 -17.97 10.74
N ARG A 203 1.20 -18.18 11.23
CA ARG A 203 1.50 -18.06 12.67
C ARG A 203 1.07 -16.70 13.18
N TRP A 204 0.36 -16.68 14.30
CA TRP A 204 -0.02 -15.44 14.99
C TRP A 204 -0.85 -14.46 14.15
N MET A 205 -1.50 -14.91 13.07
CA MET A 205 -2.17 -14.02 12.11
C MET A 205 -3.20 -13.08 12.76
N PHE A 206 -3.98 -13.58 13.73
CA PHE A 206 -5.01 -12.83 14.45
C PHE A 206 -4.71 -12.70 15.95
N SER A 207 -3.53 -13.08 16.41
CA SER A 207 -3.21 -13.08 17.84
C SER A 207 -3.19 -11.68 18.45
N PHE A 208 -3.47 -11.62 19.75
CA PHE A 208 -3.54 -10.39 20.56
C PHE A 208 -4.52 -9.37 19.99
N ASN A 209 -5.66 -9.83 19.45
CA ASN A 209 -6.78 -8.98 19.08
C ASN A 209 -7.94 -9.21 20.06
N SER A 210 -7.84 -8.67 21.26
CA SER A 210 -8.85 -8.92 22.31
C SER A 210 -10.18 -8.22 22.02
N ALA A 211 -10.19 -7.13 21.23
CA ALA A 211 -11.42 -6.44 20.86
C ALA A 211 -12.19 -7.11 19.71
N LEU A 212 -11.55 -8.01 18.96
CA LEU A 212 -12.13 -8.65 17.79
C LEU A 212 -13.22 -9.63 18.22
N THR A 213 -14.47 -9.31 17.88
CA THR A 213 -15.63 -10.16 18.20
C THR A 213 -16.00 -11.09 17.05
N THR A 214 -15.69 -10.70 15.82
CA THR A 214 -16.12 -11.43 14.62
C THR A 214 -15.07 -11.36 13.52
N ILE A 215 -14.75 -12.51 12.95
CA ILE A 215 -14.01 -12.63 11.69
C ILE A 215 -14.94 -13.27 10.66
N TYR A 216 -15.23 -12.57 9.57
CA TYR A 216 -15.99 -13.12 8.46
C TYR A 216 -15.08 -13.87 7.50
N ALA A 217 -15.47 -15.07 7.11
CA ALA A 217 -14.76 -15.91 6.14
C ALA A 217 -15.74 -16.65 5.22
N SER A 218 -15.25 -17.09 4.06
CA SER A 218 -15.97 -17.97 3.14
C SER A 218 -15.22 -19.30 2.97
N ASP A 219 -15.72 -20.15 2.08
CA ASP A 219 -15.07 -21.42 1.69
C ASP A 219 -13.70 -21.23 1.04
N LYS A 220 -13.35 -20.02 0.61
CA LYS A 220 -12.03 -19.70 0.06
C LYS A 220 -10.93 -19.67 1.14
N PHE A 221 -11.30 -19.44 2.40
CA PHE A 221 -10.35 -19.45 3.51
C PHE A 221 -10.14 -20.88 4.02
N VAL A 222 -9.02 -21.48 3.60
CA VAL A 222 -8.61 -22.84 3.98
C VAL A 222 -7.20 -22.87 4.58
N THR A 223 -6.93 -23.82 5.46
CA THR A 223 -5.60 -23.99 6.11
C THR A 223 -4.89 -25.28 5.68
N THR A 224 -5.33 -25.90 4.59
CA THR A 224 -4.84 -27.19 4.08
C THR A 224 -3.36 -27.17 3.71
N ALA A 225 -2.88 -26.10 3.06
CA ALA A 225 -1.45 -25.92 2.75
C ALA A 225 -0.63 -25.35 3.92
N CYS A 226 -1.28 -24.87 4.99
CA CYS A 226 -0.63 -24.17 6.08
C CYS A 226 0.19 -25.13 6.95
N LYS A 227 1.52 -25.04 6.87
CA LYS A 227 2.46 -25.85 7.68
C LYS A 227 2.78 -25.21 9.02
N LYS A 228 2.64 -23.89 9.13
CA LYS A 228 2.95 -23.11 10.33
C LYS A 228 1.73 -22.29 10.73
N GLY A 229 0.90 -22.87 11.60
CA GLY A 229 -0.38 -22.29 12.01
C GLY A 229 -0.53 -22.12 13.52
N GLN A 230 0.56 -22.25 14.29
CA GLN A 230 0.49 -22.15 15.75
C GLN A 230 0.12 -20.74 16.22
N ASN A 231 -0.60 -20.70 17.34
CA ASN A 231 -1.00 -19.45 18.02
C ASN A 231 -1.70 -18.48 17.07
N MET A 232 -2.52 -18.94 16.13
CA MET A 232 -3.24 -18.05 15.22
C MET A 232 -4.18 -17.09 15.97
N PHE A 233 -4.81 -17.57 17.05
CA PHE A 233 -5.85 -16.87 17.81
C PHE A 233 -5.49 -16.64 19.28
N LYS A 234 -4.20 -16.64 19.65
CA LYS A 234 -3.81 -16.44 21.06
C LYS A 234 -4.31 -15.08 21.55
N TYR A 235 -4.99 -15.05 22.70
CA TYR A 235 -5.57 -13.83 23.29
C TYR A 235 -6.65 -13.15 22.44
N CYS A 236 -7.41 -13.90 21.65
CA CYS A 236 -8.63 -13.44 20.98
C CYS A 236 -9.86 -13.60 21.88
N THR A 237 -9.80 -13.06 23.10
CA THR A 237 -10.70 -13.45 24.21
C THR A 237 -12.19 -13.14 23.98
N ASN A 238 -12.52 -12.18 23.11
CA ASN A 238 -13.90 -11.83 22.78
C ASN A 238 -14.39 -12.42 21.45
N LEU A 239 -13.58 -13.23 20.77
CA LEU A 239 -13.90 -13.77 19.45
C LEU A 239 -14.98 -14.85 19.56
N VAL A 240 -16.02 -14.72 18.76
CA VAL A 240 -17.11 -15.69 18.66
C VAL A 240 -17.38 -16.01 17.19
N GLY A 241 -17.22 -17.28 16.83
CA GLY A 241 -17.61 -17.83 15.53
C GLY A 241 -18.69 -18.89 15.70
N ALA A 242 -18.49 -20.06 15.08
CA ALA A 242 -19.32 -21.23 15.35
C ALA A 242 -19.24 -21.70 16.82
N VAL A 243 -18.10 -21.44 17.47
CA VAL A 243 -17.89 -21.65 18.89
C VAL A 243 -17.27 -20.40 19.53
N PRO A 244 -17.47 -20.17 20.85
CA PRO A 244 -16.75 -19.13 21.56
C PRO A 244 -15.26 -19.47 21.66
N TYR A 245 -14.42 -18.45 21.84
CA TYR A 245 -12.99 -18.59 22.08
C TYR A 245 -12.65 -19.55 23.24
N ASP A 246 -11.55 -20.29 23.08
CA ASP A 246 -10.99 -21.24 24.05
C ASP A 246 -9.46 -21.12 24.04
N ASP A 247 -8.87 -20.75 25.18
CA ASP A 247 -7.41 -20.57 25.34
C ASP A 247 -6.60 -21.84 25.06
N ASN A 248 -7.23 -23.02 25.04
CA ASN A 248 -6.59 -24.29 24.66
C ASN A 248 -6.64 -24.58 23.16
N LYS A 249 -7.40 -23.80 22.37
CA LYS A 249 -7.63 -24.02 20.93
C LYS A 249 -7.19 -22.81 20.10
N ILE A 250 -5.93 -22.43 20.26
CA ILE A 250 -5.39 -21.19 19.66
C ILE A 250 -4.77 -21.37 18.26
N GLY A 251 -4.80 -22.59 17.70
CA GLY A 251 -4.15 -22.93 16.43
C GLY A 251 -5.02 -22.69 15.19
N LYS A 252 -4.46 -23.02 14.02
CA LYS A 252 -5.12 -22.93 12.70
C LYS A 252 -6.35 -23.83 12.57
N GLU A 253 -6.49 -24.82 13.44
CA GLU A 253 -7.60 -25.76 13.47
C GLU A 253 -8.94 -25.01 13.68
N MET A 254 -8.89 -23.88 14.39
CA MET A 254 -10.05 -23.01 14.62
C MET A 254 -10.28 -21.97 13.52
N ALA A 255 -9.47 -21.95 12.46
CA ALA A 255 -9.63 -21.02 11.35
C ALA A 255 -10.64 -21.54 10.32
N ASN A 256 -11.88 -21.73 10.76
CA ASN A 256 -12.99 -22.20 9.94
C ASN A 256 -14.33 -21.72 10.54
N TYR A 257 -15.40 -21.73 9.75
CA TYR A 257 -16.71 -21.20 10.17
C TYR A 257 -17.72 -22.26 10.62
N THR A 258 -17.38 -23.55 10.59
CA THR A 258 -18.29 -24.65 10.95
C THR A 258 -18.09 -25.15 12.37
N THR A 259 -16.85 -25.17 12.83
CA THR A 259 -16.42 -25.63 14.16
C THR A 259 -15.43 -24.68 14.82
N GLY A 260 -14.99 -23.65 14.08
CA GLY A 260 -13.97 -22.70 14.49
C GLY A 260 -14.51 -21.32 14.88
N TYR A 261 -13.62 -20.33 14.83
CA TYR A 261 -13.85 -18.97 15.29
C TYR A 261 -14.30 -18.01 14.18
N PHE A 262 -14.53 -18.48 12.96
CA PHE A 262 -15.06 -17.64 11.90
C PHE A 262 -16.59 -17.65 11.86
N THR A 263 -17.15 -16.58 11.35
CA THR A 263 -18.54 -16.47 10.94
C THR A 263 -18.62 -16.57 9.42
N TYR A 264 -19.51 -17.40 8.90
CA TYR A 264 -19.67 -17.53 7.46
C TYR A 264 -20.19 -16.24 6.84
N LYS A 265 -19.56 -15.82 5.75
CA LYS A 265 -20.07 -14.80 4.85
C LYS A 265 -19.89 -15.30 3.43
N ALA A 266 -20.99 -15.46 2.72
CA ALA A 266 -20.95 -15.83 1.31
C ALA A 266 -20.14 -14.80 0.53
N ALA A 267 -19.36 -15.28 -0.45
CA ALA A 267 -18.82 -14.40 -1.47
C ALA A 267 -20.02 -13.73 -2.15
N THR A 268 -20.16 -12.41 -2.00
CA THR A 268 -21.10 -11.67 -2.84
C THR A 268 -20.58 -11.83 -4.27
N GLY A 269 -21.43 -12.22 -5.23
CA GLY A 269 -21.08 -12.38 -6.65
C GLY A 269 -20.54 -11.12 -7.35
N ILE A 270 -20.24 -10.07 -6.58
CA ILE A 270 -19.30 -9.01 -6.91
C ILE A 270 -17.88 -9.58 -6.69
N ASP A 271 -17.53 -10.64 -7.44
CA ASP A 271 -16.13 -11.04 -7.55
C ASP A 271 -15.33 -9.82 -8.03
N ALA A 272 -14.10 -9.70 -7.53
CA ALA A 272 -13.21 -8.59 -7.78
C ALA A 272 -13.29 -8.09 -9.24
N PRO A 273 -13.31 -6.77 -9.46
CA PRO A 273 -13.42 -6.21 -10.79
C PRO A 273 -12.32 -6.79 -11.68
N THR A 274 -12.71 -7.53 -12.73
CA THR A 274 -11.81 -7.71 -13.88
C THR A 274 -11.56 -6.33 -14.51
N VAL A 275 -10.58 -6.16 -15.40
CA VAL A 275 -10.26 -4.86 -16.04
C VAL A 275 -10.83 -4.83 -17.48
N SER A 276 -11.63 -3.81 -17.84
CA SER A 276 -11.95 -3.42 -19.22
C SER A 276 -12.33 -1.95 -19.23
N ASP A 277 -11.87 -1.30 -20.28
CA ASP A 277 -11.73 0.13 -20.41
C ASP A 277 -12.97 0.84 -20.96
N ASP A 278 -14.16 0.49 -20.45
CA ASP A 278 -15.37 1.24 -20.84
C ASP A 278 -15.55 2.46 -19.91
N THR A 279 -15.80 3.65 -20.43
CA THR A 279 -15.70 4.91 -19.66
C THR A 279 -17.03 5.59 -19.38
N THR A 280 -18.15 4.88 -19.51
CA THR A 280 -19.48 5.40 -19.15
C THR A 280 -19.87 5.04 -17.71
N ALA A 281 -20.50 5.98 -17.00
CA ALA A 281 -20.96 5.79 -15.62
C ALA A 281 -22.37 5.18 -15.60
N GLU A 282 -22.54 3.99 -15.05
CA GLU A 282 -23.81 3.34 -14.78
C GLU A 282 -24.16 3.48 -13.28
N TYR A 283 -25.42 3.74 -12.97
CA TYR A 283 -25.91 3.90 -11.60
C TYR A 283 -26.81 2.72 -11.24
N TYR A 284 -26.71 2.23 -10.02
CA TYR A 284 -27.58 1.20 -9.48
C TYR A 284 -27.99 1.52 -8.05
N ASP A 285 -29.13 1.01 -7.63
CA ASP A 285 -29.50 1.02 -6.21
C ASP A 285 -28.76 -0.07 -5.43
N LEU A 286 -29.00 -0.12 -4.11
CA LEU A 286 -28.38 -1.09 -3.21
C LEU A 286 -28.83 -2.54 -3.49
N GLN A 287 -29.89 -2.73 -4.27
CA GLN A 287 -30.40 -4.03 -4.70
C GLN A 287 -29.86 -4.43 -6.08
N GLY A 288 -28.99 -3.60 -6.69
CA GLY A 288 -28.39 -3.86 -7.99
C GLY A 288 -29.30 -3.56 -9.19
N ARG A 289 -30.42 -2.86 -9.00
CA ARG A 289 -31.28 -2.42 -10.11
C ARG A 289 -30.68 -1.19 -10.78
N ARG A 290 -30.62 -1.19 -12.12
CA ARG A 290 -30.07 -0.09 -12.91
C ARG A 290 -30.96 1.15 -12.77
N LEU A 291 -30.33 2.28 -12.50
CA LEU A 291 -30.93 3.61 -12.39
C LEU A 291 -30.57 4.45 -13.61
N ASN A 292 -31.50 5.28 -14.06
CA ASN A 292 -31.28 6.22 -15.17
C ASN A 292 -30.40 7.42 -14.78
N ALA A 293 -30.33 7.71 -13.48
CA ALA A 293 -29.55 8.77 -12.87
C ALA A 293 -29.31 8.44 -11.39
N PRO A 294 -28.29 9.03 -10.74
CA PRO A 294 -28.10 8.90 -9.31
C PRO A 294 -29.31 9.43 -8.53
N GLN A 295 -29.73 8.70 -7.50
CA GLN A 295 -30.80 9.09 -6.58
C GLN A 295 -30.23 9.68 -5.29
N LYS A 296 -31.00 10.52 -4.58
CA LYS A 296 -30.60 10.98 -3.25
C LYS A 296 -30.38 9.78 -2.31
N GLY A 297 -29.23 9.71 -1.65
CA GLY A 297 -28.81 8.56 -0.85
C GLY A 297 -27.63 7.78 -1.44
N VAL A 298 -27.45 6.53 -1.01
CA VAL A 298 -26.32 5.69 -1.44
C VAL A 298 -26.63 5.05 -2.79
N ASN A 299 -25.74 5.27 -3.75
CA ASN A 299 -25.79 4.69 -5.09
C ASN A 299 -24.59 3.79 -5.29
N ILE A 300 -24.76 2.75 -6.09
CA ILE A 300 -23.67 1.97 -6.66
C ILE A 300 -23.35 2.60 -8.01
N VAL A 301 -22.15 3.13 -8.16
CA VAL A 301 -21.68 3.78 -9.39
C VAL A 301 -20.63 2.89 -10.02
N LYS A 302 -20.92 2.44 -11.23
CA LYS A 302 -20.01 1.66 -12.05
C LYS A 302 -19.43 2.55 -13.15
N ARG A 303 -18.12 2.78 -13.16
CA ARG A 303 -17.40 3.47 -14.22
C ARG A 303 -16.49 2.46 -14.90
N GLY A 304 -16.90 1.97 -16.07
CA GLY A 304 -16.27 0.80 -16.67
C GLY A 304 -16.40 -0.41 -15.79
N LYS A 305 -15.28 -0.90 -15.28
CA LYS A 305 -15.25 -2.01 -14.33
C LYS A 305 -15.04 -1.59 -12.87
N LYS A 306 -14.86 -0.30 -12.59
CA LYS A 306 -14.80 0.20 -11.21
C LYS A 306 -16.21 0.37 -10.66
N THR A 307 -16.56 -0.39 -9.63
CA THR A 307 -17.82 -0.22 -8.87
C THR A 307 -17.52 0.47 -7.55
N THR A 308 -18.19 1.58 -7.27
CA THR A 308 -17.99 2.41 -6.08
C THR A 308 -19.33 2.72 -5.43
N LYS A 309 -19.36 2.80 -4.10
CA LYS A 309 -20.50 3.38 -3.38
C LYS A 309 -20.34 4.89 -3.34
N VAL A 310 -21.35 5.62 -3.80
CA VAL A 310 -21.36 7.10 -3.79
C VAL A 310 -22.59 7.58 -3.04
N LEU A 311 -22.39 8.45 -2.05
CA LEU A 311 -23.47 9.12 -1.34
C LEU A 311 -23.82 10.44 -2.05
N VAL A 312 -25.05 10.55 -2.53
CA VAL A 312 -25.58 11.75 -3.20
C VAL A 312 -26.46 12.50 -2.20
N LYS A 313 -26.09 13.73 -1.87
CA LYS A 313 -26.76 14.59 -0.87
C LYS A 313 -28.03 15.21 -1.43
#